data_AF-A0A0Q9RMV5-F1
#
_entry.id   AF-A0A0Q9RMV5-F1
#
_cell.length_a   1.000
_cell.length_b   1.000
_cell.length_c   1.000
_cell.angle_alpha   90.00
_cell.angle_beta   90.00
_cell.angle_gamma   90.00
#
_symmetry.space_group_name_H-M   'P 1'
#
loop_
_entity.id
_entity.type
_entity.pdbx_description
1 polymer ?
#
loop_
_entity_poly.entity_id
_entity_poly.type
_entity_poly.pdbx_seq_one_letter_code
_entity_poly.pdbx_strand_id
1 'polypeptide(L)'
;MRQLASHLLGMASMVTSPMEVARQQKAAKKVHATRGGQMIDSLTQVQVDERADRGPAELVAEAERIGRRAVRGRRLLAIAGGRMKLPEPEQVDGRSEYWTVGYLMGTILTRDPWMHRIDLARATGHALELTPEHDGVIVDDVVREWAERHGQAYHLELTGPAGGQWASDELRSGTDTIAMDAVEFCRILSGRATGTGLLTTSVPF
;
A
#
# COMPACT_ATOMS: atom_id res chain seq x y z
N MET A 1 -3.85 -0.07 16.34
CA MET A 1 -2.68 -0.96 16.46
C MET A 1 -3.03 -2.42 16.23
N ARG A 2 -3.77 -3.09 17.13
CA ARG A 2 -4.12 -4.51 16.94
C ARG A 2 -4.93 -4.79 15.67
N GLN A 3 -5.94 -3.97 15.38
CA GLN A 3 -6.72 -4.08 14.14
C GLN A 3 -5.85 -3.94 12.89
N LEU A 4 -4.88 -3.01 12.91
CA LEU A 4 -3.94 -2.83 11.81
C LEU A 4 -3.06 -4.06 11.60
N ALA A 5 -2.50 -4.62 12.67
CA ALA A 5 -1.74 -5.87 12.60
C ALA A 5 -2.62 -7.04 12.10
N SER A 6 -3.86 -7.12 12.55
CA SER A 6 -4.83 -8.12 12.08
C SER A 6 -5.14 -7.98 10.59
N HIS A 7 -5.33 -6.76 10.10
CA HIS A 7 -5.52 -6.48 8.68
C HIS A 7 -4.30 -6.94 7.86
N LEU A 8 -3.09 -6.50 8.23
CA LEU A 8 -1.85 -6.90 7.56
C LEU A 8 -1.69 -8.43 7.51
N LEU A 9 -1.98 -9.12 8.61
CA LEU A 9 -1.89 -10.58 8.68
C LEU A 9 -3.00 -11.29 7.89
N GLY A 10 -4.20 -10.74 7.87
CA GLY A 10 -5.30 -11.26 7.07
C GLY A 10 -5.01 -11.14 5.58
N MET A 11 -4.49 -9.99 5.15
CA MET A 11 -4.04 -9.74 3.80
C MET A 11 -2.86 -10.63 3.40
N ALA A 12 -1.85 -10.76 4.26
CA ALA A 12 -0.74 -11.69 4.03
C ALA A 12 -1.20 -13.15 3.96
N SER A 13 -2.15 -13.55 4.82
CA SER A 13 -2.74 -14.89 4.83
C SER A 13 -3.52 -15.17 3.55
N MET A 14 -4.26 -14.17 3.04
CA MET A 14 -5.08 -14.28 1.83
C MET A 14 -4.29 -14.87 0.67
N VAL A 15 -3.08 -14.36 0.45
CA VAL A 15 -2.23 -14.73 -0.69
C VAL A 15 -1.43 -16.01 -0.46
N THR A 16 -1.59 -16.71 0.67
CA THR A 16 -0.85 -17.96 0.95
C THR A 16 -1.40 -19.19 0.23
N SER A 17 -2.64 -19.13 -0.28
CA SER A 17 -3.23 -20.18 -1.13
C SER A 17 -4.48 -19.69 -1.88
N PRO A 18 -4.81 -20.25 -3.05
CA PRO A 18 -6.04 -19.90 -3.78
C PRO A 18 -7.33 -20.16 -3.00
N MET A 19 -7.34 -21.21 -2.17
CA MET A 19 -8.50 -21.53 -1.33
C MET A 19 -8.77 -20.42 -0.31
N GLU A 20 -7.70 -19.85 0.25
CA GLU A 20 -7.81 -18.77 1.23
C GLU A 20 -8.27 -17.46 0.56
N VAL A 21 -7.80 -17.16 -0.66
CA VAL A 21 -8.35 -16.06 -1.47
C VAL A 21 -9.86 -16.23 -1.65
N ALA A 22 -10.30 -17.40 -2.13
CA ALA A 22 -11.73 -17.66 -2.38
C ALA A 22 -12.57 -17.58 -1.09
N ARG A 23 -12.03 -18.08 0.03
CA ARG A 23 -12.69 -18.04 1.34
C ARG A 23 -12.88 -16.61 1.83
N GLN A 24 -11.84 -15.79 1.84
CA GLN A 24 -11.92 -14.40 2.28
C GLN A 24 -12.82 -13.58 1.35
N GLN A 25 -12.76 -13.78 0.03
CA GLN A 25 -13.65 -13.12 -0.93
C GLN A 25 -15.12 -13.48 -0.70
N LYS A 26 -15.42 -14.76 -0.45
CA LYS A 26 -16.79 -15.20 -0.13
C LYS A 26 -17.29 -14.59 1.19
N ALA A 27 -16.43 -14.51 2.21
CA ALA A 27 -16.78 -13.88 3.48
C ALA A 27 -17.02 -12.37 3.31
N ALA A 28 -16.13 -11.69 2.59
CA ALA A 28 -16.23 -10.26 2.30
C ALA A 28 -17.53 -9.93 1.54
N LYS A 29 -17.93 -10.76 0.56
CA LYS A 29 -19.20 -10.58 -0.17
C LYS A 29 -20.41 -10.66 0.75
N LYS A 30 -20.38 -11.53 1.77
CA LYS A 30 -21.46 -11.61 2.77
C LYS A 30 -21.51 -10.35 3.63
N VAL A 31 -20.36 -9.87 4.11
CA VAL A 31 -20.28 -8.62 4.88
C VAL A 31 -20.78 -7.45 4.03
N HIS A 32 -20.30 -7.33 2.79
CA HIS A 32 -20.69 -6.29 1.85
C HIS A 32 -22.21 -6.30 1.58
N ALA A 33 -22.81 -7.47 1.36
CA ALA A 33 -24.26 -7.58 1.15
C ALA A 33 -25.09 -7.07 2.35
N THR A 34 -24.52 -7.06 3.56
CA THR A 34 -25.19 -6.55 4.77
C THR A 34 -24.88 -5.09 5.08
N ARG A 35 -23.67 -4.60 4.77
CA ARG A 35 -23.19 -3.27 5.18
C ARG A 35 -23.13 -2.25 4.04
N GLY A 36 -23.14 -2.70 2.78
CA GLY A 36 -22.84 -1.85 1.62
C GLY A 36 -21.39 -1.35 1.63
N GLY A 37 -21.15 -0.17 1.04
CA GLY A 37 -19.84 0.48 1.01
C GLY A 37 -18.89 -0.11 -0.04
N GLN A 38 -17.59 0.14 0.09
CA GLN A 38 -16.60 -0.43 -0.83
C GLN A 38 -16.34 -1.90 -0.47
N MET A 39 -16.12 -2.73 -1.48
CA MET A 39 -15.84 -4.17 -1.27
C MET A 39 -14.54 -4.38 -0.47
N ILE A 40 -13.55 -3.50 -0.65
CA ILE A 40 -12.27 -3.52 0.09
C ILE A 40 -12.46 -3.31 1.60
N ASP A 41 -13.40 -2.46 2.01
CA ASP A 41 -13.73 -2.23 3.42
C ASP A 41 -14.31 -3.50 4.06
N SER A 42 -15.15 -4.20 3.31
CA SER A 42 -15.75 -5.46 3.76
C SER A 42 -14.71 -6.58 3.87
N LEU A 43 -13.73 -6.63 2.96
CA LEU A 43 -12.61 -7.56 3.06
C LEU A 43 -11.71 -7.25 4.26
N THR A 44 -11.40 -5.97 4.47
CA THR A 44 -10.62 -5.51 5.63
C THR A 44 -11.31 -5.87 6.94
N GLN A 45 -12.63 -5.67 7.02
CA GLN A 45 -13.41 -6.04 8.19
C GLN A 45 -13.31 -7.55 8.49
N VAL A 46 -13.44 -8.42 7.48
CA VAL A 46 -13.27 -9.88 7.65
C VAL A 46 -11.89 -10.20 8.23
N GLN A 47 -10.83 -9.58 7.71
CA GLN A 47 -9.46 -9.82 8.15
C GLN A 47 -9.22 -9.40 9.61
N VAL A 48 -9.86 -8.32 10.04
CA VAL A 48 -9.84 -7.82 11.42
C VAL A 48 -10.65 -8.73 12.34
N ASP A 49 -11.88 -9.08 11.95
CA ASP A 49 -12.82 -9.85 12.78
C ASP A 49 -12.31 -11.26 13.07
N GLU A 50 -11.70 -11.93 12.07
CA GLU A 50 -11.13 -13.27 12.24
C GLU A 50 -9.96 -13.35 13.23
N ARG A 51 -9.42 -12.20 13.62
CA ARG A 51 -8.33 -12.04 14.58
C ARG A 51 -8.76 -11.22 15.80
N ALA A 52 -10.06 -11.01 15.99
CA ALA A 52 -10.59 -10.20 17.08
C ALA A 52 -10.22 -10.73 18.47
N ASP A 53 -10.05 -12.05 18.61
CA ASP A 53 -9.74 -12.69 19.90
C ASP A 53 -8.26 -13.01 20.08
N ARG A 54 -7.39 -12.70 19.10
CA ARG A 54 -5.96 -13.03 19.15
C ARG A 54 -5.16 -11.98 19.91
N GLY A 55 -4.27 -12.45 20.78
CA GLY A 55 -3.28 -11.65 21.51
C GLY A 55 -2.04 -11.34 20.68
N PRO A 56 -1.18 -10.39 21.12
CA PRO A 56 0.01 -9.99 20.38
C PRO A 56 0.97 -11.13 20.01
N ALA A 57 1.23 -12.06 20.94
CA ALA A 57 2.12 -13.20 20.71
C ALA A 57 1.60 -14.14 19.60
N GLU A 58 0.28 -14.33 19.53
CA GLU A 58 -0.35 -15.17 18.51
C GLU A 58 -0.27 -14.51 17.12
N LEU A 59 -0.43 -13.18 17.06
CA LEU A 59 -0.27 -12.42 15.82
C LEU A 59 1.18 -12.47 15.31
N VAL A 60 2.17 -12.33 16.20
CA VAL A 60 3.59 -12.47 15.84
C VAL A 60 3.88 -13.89 15.33
N ALA A 61 3.44 -14.92 16.05
CA ALA A 61 3.64 -16.31 15.63
C ALA A 61 2.97 -16.61 14.28
N GLU A 62 1.80 -16.01 14.00
CA GLU A 62 1.16 -16.10 12.69
C GLU A 62 2.01 -15.45 11.60
N ALA A 63 2.54 -14.24 11.85
CA ALA A 63 3.41 -13.51 10.92
C ALA A 63 4.62 -14.35 10.50
N GLU A 64 5.34 -14.90 11.47
CA GLU A 64 6.52 -15.74 11.27
C GLU A 64 6.19 -16.99 10.44
N ARG A 65 5.05 -17.62 10.75
CA ARG A 65 4.58 -18.83 10.06
C ARG A 65 4.24 -18.58 8.60
N ILE A 66 3.62 -17.43 8.26
CA ILE A 66 3.09 -17.18 6.91
C ILE A 66 4.02 -16.37 6.01
N GLY A 67 4.96 -15.59 6.57
CA GLY A 67 5.69 -14.55 5.84
C GLY A 67 6.26 -14.99 4.48
N ARG A 68 7.10 -16.04 4.46
CA ARG A 68 7.70 -16.56 3.21
C ARG A 68 6.66 -17.03 2.20
N ARG A 69 5.57 -17.66 2.67
CA ARG A 69 4.49 -18.13 1.80
C ARG A 69 3.69 -16.96 1.23
N ALA A 70 3.42 -15.94 2.03
CA ALA A 70 2.72 -14.75 1.62
C ALA A 70 3.49 -13.99 0.52
N VAL A 71 4.80 -13.77 0.71
CA VAL A 71 5.67 -13.14 -0.28
C VAL A 71 5.67 -13.93 -1.59
N ARG A 72 5.86 -15.25 -1.54
CA ARG A 72 5.85 -16.11 -2.74
C ARG A 72 4.50 -16.07 -3.43
N GLY A 73 3.40 -16.20 -2.68
CA GLY A 73 2.05 -16.21 -3.22
C GLY A 73 1.66 -14.90 -3.89
N ARG A 74 1.95 -13.76 -3.23
CA ARG A 74 1.77 -12.43 -3.80
C ARG A 74 2.48 -12.29 -5.14
N ARG A 75 3.78 -12.66 -5.19
CA ARG A 75 4.57 -12.61 -6.41
C ARG A 75 3.99 -13.47 -7.54
N LEU A 76 3.54 -14.68 -7.22
CA LEU A 76 2.95 -15.59 -8.21
C LEU A 76 1.62 -15.04 -8.75
N LEU A 77 0.76 -14.49 -7.90
CA LEU A 77 -0.50 -13.87 -8.32
C LEU A 77 -0.26 -12.63 -9.20
N ALA A 78 0.71 -11.80 -8.85
CA ALA A 78 1.10 -10.64 -9.65
C ALA A 78 1.56 -11.04 -11.06
N ILE A 79 2.30 -12.14 -11.20
CA ILE A 79 2.78 -12.62 -12.51
C ILE A 79 1.66 -13.32 -13.28
N ALA A 80 1.02 -14.33 -12.68
CA ALA A 80 0.05 -15.18 -13.38
C ALA A 80 -1.23 -14.43 -13.75
N GLY A 81 -1.67 -13.50 -12.90
CA GLY A 81 -2.86 -12.69 -13.12
C GLY A 81 -2.58 -11.28 -13.61
N GLY A 82 -1.33 -10.92 -13.90
CA GLY A 82 -0.88 -9.53 -13.98
C GLY A 82 -1.71 -8.60 -14.87
N ARG A 83 -2.26 -9.12 -15.97
CA ARG A 83 -3.08 -8.35 -16.94
C ARG A 83 -4.58 -8.41 -16.70
N MET A 84 -5.04 -9.27 -15.79
CA MET A 84 -6.47 -9.39 -15.48
C MET A 84 -6.93 -8.16 -14.70
N LYS A 85 -8.04 -7.55 -15.13
CA LYS A 85 -8.67 -6.46 -14.39
C LYS A 85 -9.40 -6.99 -13.17
N LEU A 86 -9.43 -6.19 -12.10
CA LEU A 86 -10.32 -6.44 -10.98
C LEU A 86 -11.79 -6.33 -11.45
N PRO A 87 -12.72 -7.08 -10.82
CA PRO A 87 -14.13 -7.07 -11.22
C PRO A 87 -14.83 -5.73 -11.01
N GLU A 88 -14.41 -5.00 -9.98
CA GLU A 88 -14.95 -3.70 -9.60
C GLU A 88 -13.83 -2.66 -9.67
N PRO A 89 -14.14 -1.40 -10.05
CA PRO A 89 -13.18 -0.33 -10.02
C PRO A 89 -12.97 0.19 -8.58
N GLU A 90 -11.80 0.73 -8.33
CA GLU A 90 -11.43 1.36 -7.07
C GLU A 90 -11.54 2.89 -7.19
N GLN A 91 -11.74 3.56 -6.07
CA GLN A 91 -11.90 5.02 -6.03
C GLN A 91 -10.61 5.70 -5.57
N VAL A 92 -10.00 6.51 -6.43
CA VAL A 92 -8.77 7.27 -6.15
C VAL A 92 -8.99 8.73 -6.55
N ASP A 93 -8.76 9.67 -5.64
CA ASP A 93 -9.01 11.11 -5.88
C ASP A 93 -10.42 11.41 -6.46
N GLY A 94 -11.42 10.66 -5.98
CA GLY A 94 -12.80 10.79 -6.45
C GLY A 94 -13.03 10.28 -7.88
N ARG A 95 -12.06 9.60 -8.48
CA ARG A 95 -12.13 8.99 -9.81
C ARG A 95 -12.17 7.46 -9.71
N SER A 96 -12.91 6.86 -10.63
CA SER A 96 -13.03 5.41 -10.72
C SER A 96 -11.94 4.83 -11.61
N GLU A 97 -11.11 3.96 -11.05
CA GLU A 97 -9.96 3.35 -11.70
C GLU A 97 -10.10 1.82 -11.75
N TYR A 98 -9.96 1.23 -12.94
CA TYR A 98 -9.84 -0.24 -13.05
C TYR A 98 -8.40 -0.66 -12.87
N TRP A 99 -8.11 -1.31 -11.75
CA TRP A 99 -6.80 -1.89 -11.50
C TRP A 99 -6.65 -3.27 -12.12
N THR A 100 -5.40 -3.65 -12.36
CA THR A 100 -5.05 -5.03 -12.67
C THR A 100 -4.68 -5.79 -11.40
N VAL A 101 -4.80 -7.12 -11.43
CA VAL A 101 -4.29 -7.99 -10.36
C VAL A 101 -2.77 -7.80 -10.20
N GLY A 102 -2.05 -7.52 -11.29
CA GLY A 102 -0.61 -7.24 -11.25
C GLY A 102 -0.30 -5.98 -10.47
N TYR A 103 -1.04 -4.91 -10.71
CA TYR A 103 -0.91 -3.65 -9.99
C TYR A 103 -1.27 -3.80 -8.51
N LEU A 104 -2.41 -4.45 -8.21
CA LEU A 104 -2.81 -4.72 -6.82
C LEU A 104 -1.76 -5.57 -6.08
N MET A 105 -1.36 -6.70 -6.64
CA MET A 105 -0.49 -7.66 -5.94
C MET A 105 0.98 -7.26 -5.97
N GLY A 106 1.46 -6.68 -7.06
CA GLY A 106 2.86 -6.33 -7.27
C GLY A 106 3.23 -5.00 -6.63
N THR A 107 2.35 -4.01 -6.73
CA THR A 107 2.62 -2.62 -6.35
C THR A 107 1.95 -2.28 -5.03
N ILE A 108 0.62 -2.26 -4.97
CA ILE A 108 -0.16 -1.84 -3.80
C ILE A 108 0.16 -2.75 -2.59
N LEU A 109 -0.01 -4.06 -2.73
CA LEU A 109 0.30 -5.02 -1.65
C LEU A 109 1.80 -5.17 -1.32
N THR A 110 2.67 -4.35 -1.93
CA THR A 110 4.05 -4.12 -1.51
C THR A 110 4.17 -2.81 -0.73
N ARG A 111 3.54 -1.74 -1.21
CA ARG A 111 3.53 -0.40 -0.60
C ARG A 111 2.73 -0.36 0.70
N ASP A 112 1.56 -0.99 0.78
CA ASP A 112 0.70 -0.95 1.96
C ASP A 112 1.40 -1.52 3.23
N PRO A 113 1.98 -2.74 3.24
CA PRO A 113 2.71 -3.23 4.40
C PRO A 113 3.91 -2.36 4.78
N TRP A 114 4.57 -1.74 3.79
CA TRP A 114 5.68 -0.83 4.03
C TRP A 114 5.21 0.44 4.75
N MET A 115 4.15 1.07 4.28
CA MET A 115 3.56 2.25 4.91
C MET A 115 3.01 1.92 6.31
N HIS A 116 2.39 0.75 6.48
CA HIS A 116 1.89 0.35 7.78
C HIS A 116 2.99 -0.04 8.77
N ARG A 117 4.16 -0.51 8.32
CA ARG A 117 5.35 -0.63 9.18
C ARG A 117 5.74 0.74 9.76
N ILE A 118 5.66 1.79 8.96
CA ILE A 118 5.93 3.18 9.38
C ILE A 118 4.87 3.65 10.38
N ASP A 119 3.59 3.42 10.08
CA ASP A 119 2.48 3.76 10.98
C ASP A 119 2.65 3.07 12.35
N LEU A 120 3.03 1.79 12.35
CA LEU A 120 3.27 1.03 13.58
C LEU A 120 4.46 1.57 14.37
N ALA A 121 5.59 1.84 13.71
CA ALA A 121 6.80 2.34 14.36
C ALA A 121 6.51 3.69 15.05
N ARG A 122 5.87 4.63 14.35
CA ARG A 122 5.50 5.93 14.91
C ARG A 122 4.52 5.81 16.08
N ALA A 123 3.47 5.01 15.91
CA ALA A 123 2.43 4.87 16.94
C ALA A 123 2.91 4.15 18.21
N THR A 124 4.00 3.38 18.12
CA THR A 124 4.60 2.69 19.27
C THR A 124 5.89 3.33 19.78
N GLY A 125 6.39 4.39 19.12
CA GLY A 125 7.65 5.02 19.47
C GLY A 125 8.89 4.15 19.21
N HIS A 126 8.79 3.14 18.34
CA HIS A 126 9.94 2.32 17.96
C HIS A 126 10.76 2.99 16.85
N ALA A 127 12.07 2.77 16.88
CA ALA A 127 12.95 3.18 15.81
C ALA A 127 12.54 2.49 14.50
N LEU A 128 12.45 3.28 13.42
CA LEU A 128 12.19 2.78 12.09
C LEU A 128 13.51 2.66 11.34
N GLU A 129 13.97 1.44 11.12
CA GLU A 129 15.14 1.18 10.30
C GLU A 129 14.74 1.20 8.81
N LEU A 130 15.35 2.11 8.06
CA LEU A 130 15.19 2.26 6.62
C LEU A 130 16.54 2.16 5.94
N THR A 131 16.55 1.58 4.74
CA THR A 131 17.74 1.41 3.90
C THR A 131 17.44 1.88 2.47
N PRO A 132 18.43 2.47 1.77
CA PRO A 132 18.27 2.82 0.37
C PRO A 132 17.87 1.62 -0.51
N GLU A 133 18.43 0.44 -0.24
CA GLU A 133 18.28 -0.75 -1.09
C GLU A 133 16.88 -1.38 -1.01
N HIS A 134 16.23 -1.27 0.14
CA HIS A 134 14.89 -1.83 0.35
C HIS A 134 13.79 -0.77 0.25
N ASP A 135 14.00 0.39 0.86
CA ASP A 135 12.97 1.41 1.01
C ASP A 135 13.04 2.45 -0.10
N GLY A 136 14.25 2.77 -0.57
CA GLY A 136 14.45 3.67 -1.71
C GLY A 136 13.82 3.14 -3.00
N VAL A 137 13.83 1.82 -3.24
CA VAL A 137 13.15 1.24 -4.43
C VAL A 137 11.62 1.36 -4.37
N ILE A 138 11.04 1.37 -3.17
CA ILE A 138 9.60 1.59 -2.98
C ILE A 138 9.28 3.07 -3.18
N VAL A 139 10.12 3.97 -2.64
CA VAL A 139 9.96 5.42 -2.83
C VAL A 139 10.11 5.80 -4.31
N ASP A 140 11.10 5.26 -5.03
CA ASP A 140 11.26 5.50 -6.48
C ASP A 140 10.03 5.08 -7.28
N ASP A 141 9.47 3.90 -6.97
CA ASP A 141 8.23 3.41 -7.58
C ASP A 141 7.03 4.35 -7.30
N VAL A 142 6.90 4.85 -6.07
CA VAL A 142 5.88 5.84 -5.70
C VAL A 142 6.08 7.17 -6.44
N VAL A 143 7.31 7.68 -6.53
CA VAL A 143 7.63 8.94 -7.22
C VAL A 143 7.31 8.84 -8.71
N ARG A 144 7.63 7.71 -9.35
CA ARG A 144 7.32 7.49 -10.77
C ARG A 144 5.81 7.51 -11.02
N GLU A 145 5.05 6.81 -10.19
CA GLU A 145 3.59 6.79 -10.35
C GLU A 145 2.96 8.16 -10.03
N TRP A 146 3.44 8.83 -8.98
CA TRP A 146 3.02 10.20 -8.67
C TRP A 146 3.25 11.15 -9.85
N ALA A 147 4.44 11.07 -10.45
CA ALA A 147 4.81 11.87 -11.62
C ALA A 147 3.91 11.60 -12.83
N GLU A 148 3.63 10.32 -13.11
CA GLU A 148 2.71 9.89 -14.17
C GLU A 148 1.30 10.43 -13.91
N ARG A 149 0.78 10.30 -12.68
CA ARG A 149 -0.57 10.70 -12.32
C ARG A 149 -0.81 12.20 -12.46
N HIS A 150 0.15 13.04 -12.08
CA HIS A 150 -0.01 14.49 -12.21
C HIS A 150 0.37 15.04 -13.58
N GLY A 151 1.25 14.35 -14.34
CA GLY A 151 1.66 14.70 -15.70
C GLY A 151 2.35 16.06 -15.89
N GLN A 152 2.66 16.80 -14.81
CA GLN A 152 3.29 18.10 -14.82
C GLN A 152 4.82 18.03 -14.62
N ALA A 153 5.54 19.07 -15.06
CA ALA A 153 6.98 19.21 -14.81
C ALA A 153 7.26 19.39 -13.32
N TYR A 154 8.32 18.76 -12.80
CA TYR A 154 8.63 18.75 -11.37
C TYR A 154 10.14 18.66 -11.12
N HIS A 155 10.56 19.17 -9.96
CA HIS A 155 11.86 18.92 -9.36
C HIS A 155 11.63 18.51 -7.89
N LEU A 156 12.09 17.32 -7.51
CA LEU A 156 11.82 16.68 -6.22
C LEU A 156 13.13 16.25 -5.55
N GLU A 157 13.33 16.71 -4.32
CA GLU A 157 14.42 16.30 -3.44
C GLU A 157 13.85 15.67 -2.18
N LEU A 158 14.02 14.36 -2.04
CA LEU A 158 13.62 13.64 -0.83
C LEU A 158 14.84 13.36 0.04
N THR A 159 14.74 13.70 1.31
CA THR A 159 15.75 13.44 2.34
C THR A 159 15.44 12.15 3.12
N GLY A 160 16.38 11.73 3.97
CA GLY A 160 16.27 10.50 4.76
C GLY A 160 16.85 9.26 4.06
N PRO A 161 16.87 8.09 4.73
CA PRO A 161 17.53 6.89 4.21
C PRO A 161 16.91 6.33 2.92
N ALA A 162 15.63 6.63 2.66
CA ALA A 162 14.92 6.25 1.43
C ALA A 162 14.81 7.42 0.43
N GLY A 163 15.54 8.51 0.66
CA GLY A 163 15.54 9.72 -0.14
C GLY A 163 16.29 9.60 -1.47
N GLY A 164 16.28 10.68 -2.24
CA GLY A 164 16.86 10.77 -3.57
C GLY A 164 16.49 12.08 -4.26
N GLN A 165 16.82 12.17 -5.55
CA GLN A 165 16.47 13.32 -6.39
C GLN A 165 15.83 12.83 -7.68
N TRP A 166 14.73 13.49 -8.08
CA TRP A 166 13.99 13.20 -9.29
C TRP A 166 13.57 14.49 -9.98
N ALA A 167 13.46 14.45 -11.30
CA ALA A 167 12.99 15.57 -12.09
C ALA A 167 12.29 15.06 -13.36
N SER A 168 11.41 15.88 -13.93
CA SER A 168 10.92 15.69 -15.29
C SER A 168 12.00 16.00 -16.33
N ASP A 169 12.01 15.28 -17.46
CA ASP A 169 12.99 15.48 -18.54
C ASP A 169 13.04 16.93 -19.08
N GLU A 170 11.91 17.63 -19.07
CA GLU A 170 11.79 19.04 -19.47
C GLU A 170 11.48 19.93 -18.26
N LEU A 171 12.52 20.39 -17.56
CA LEU A 171 12.36 21.43 -16.55
C LEU A 171 12.03 22.76 -17.25
N ARG A 172 10.88 23.34 -16.88
CA ARG A 172 10.51 24.70 -17.32
C ARG A 172 11.18 25.70 -16.41
N SER A 173 11.62 26.83 -16.96
CA SER A 173 12.14 27.94 -16.15
C SER A 173 11.10 28.35 -15.11
N GLY A 174 11.47 28.34 -13.83
CA GLY A 174 10.57 28.64 -12.71
C GLY A 174 9.85 27.43 -12.11
N THR A 175 10.22 26.19 -12.45
CA THR A 175 9.77 25.01 -11.69
C THR A 175 10.40 25.03 -10.30
N ASP A 176 9.57 25.20 -9.28
CA ASP A 176 10.00 25.16 -7.87
C ASP A 176 10.42 23.74 -7.45
N THR A 177 11.37 23.68 -6.52
CA THR A 177 11.81 22.41 -5.92
C THR A 177 10.90 22.04 -4.76
N ILE A 178 10.35 20.83 -4.80
CA ILE A 178 9.68 20.21 -3.66
C ILE A 178 10.75 19.48 -2.85
N ALA A 179 11.04 19.95 -1.64
CA ALA A 179 12.04 19.35 -0.75
C ALA A 179 11.41 18.89 0.57
N MET A 180 11.50 17.60 0.90
CA MET A 180 10.98 17.06 2.17
C MET A 180 11.57 15.68 2.53
N ASP A 181 11.15 15.09 3.64
CA ASP A 181 11.52 13.71 3.98
C ASP A 181 10.74 12.69 3.12
N ALA A 182 11.41 11.61 2.71
CA ALA A 182 10.83 10.59 1.83
C ALA A 182 9.59 9.90 2.44
N VAL A 183 9.60 9.66 3.75
CA VAL A 183 8.45 9.05 4.44
C VAL A 183 7.30 10.03 4.50
N GLU A 184 7.54 11.30 4.82
CA GLU A 184 6.48 12.31 4.85
C GLU A 184 5.85 12.54 3.46
N PHE A 185 6.67 12.52 2.40
CA PHE A 185 6.17 12.53 1.02
C PHE A 185 5.18 11.39 0.77
N CYS A 186 5.58 10.13 1.00
CA CYS A 186 4.70 8.98 0.81
C CYS A 186 3.46 9.03 1.72
N ARG A 187 3.60 9.53 2.96
CA ARG A 187 2.46 9.70 3.87
C ARG A 187 1.42 10.67 3.30
N ILE A 188 1.85 11.81 2.74
CA ILE A 188 0.96 12.77 2.08
C ILE A 188 0.23 12.12 0.92
N LEU A 189 0.96 11.48 0.00
CA LEU A 189 0.36 10.85 -1.20
C LEU A 189 -0.61 9.71 -0.86
N SER A 190 -0.42 9.08 0.30
CA SER A 190 -1.31 8.04 0.82
C SER A 190 -2.52 8.58 1.61
N GLY A 191 -2.68 9.91 1.72
CA GLY A 191 -3.77 10.55 2.46
C GLY A 191 -3.59 10.61 3.98
N ARG A 192 -2.40 10.29 4.51
CA ARG A 192 -2.10 10.31 5.96
C ARG A 192 -1.69 11.69 6.48
N ALA A 193 -1.46 12.64 5.58
CA ALA A 193 -1.13 14.03 5.85
C ALA A 193 -1.64 14.90 4.69
N THR A 194 -1.75 16.21 4.92
CA THR A 194 -2.20 17.14 3.88
C THR A 194 -1.02 17.62 3.03
N GLY A 195 -1.18 17.56 1.71
CA GLY A 195 -0.27 18.15 0.74
C GLY A 195 -0.84 19.39 0.07
N THR A 196 0.00 20.12 -0.66
CA THR A 196 -0.40 21.24 -1.52
C THR A 196 0.24 21.10 -2.90
N GLY A 197 -0.31 21.80 -3.90
CA GLY A 197 0.20 21.75 -5.27
C GLY A 197 0.19 20.32 -5.83
N LEU A 198 1.32 19.86 -6.38
CA LEU A 198 1.45 18.49 -6.91
C LEU A 198 1.27 17.40 -5.85
N LEU A 199 1.45 17.72 -4.56
CA LEU A 199 1.28 16.76 -3.46
C LEU A 199 -0.20 16.46 -3.14
N THR A 200 -1.17 17.11 -3.82
CA THR A 200 -2.58 16.74 -3.71
C THR A 200 -2.96 15.54 -4.60
N THR A 201 -2.05 15.07 -5.46
CA THR A 201 -2.26 13.89 -6.30
C THR A 201 -2.02 12.63 -5.48
N SER A 202 -3.06 11.84 -5.23
CA SER A 202 -2.92 10.60 -4.46
C SER A 202 -2.25 9.50 -5.27
N VAL A 203 -1.50 8.67 -4.56
CA VAL A 203 -0.95 7.41 -5.07
C VAL A 203 -1.51 6.29 -4.22
N PRO A 204 -2.06 5.21 -4.81
CA PRO A 204 -2.51 4.06 -4.05
C PRO A 204 -1.36 3.37 -3.30
N PHE A 205 -1.64 3.07 -2.03
CA PHE A 205 -0.79 2.27 -1.15
C PHE A 205 -1.48 0.95 -0.87
#